data_AF-A0A9E4LQ60-F1
#
_entry.id   AF-A0A9E4LQ60-F1
#
_cell.length_a   1.000
_cell.length_b   1.000
_cell.length_c   1.000
_cell.angle_alpha   90.00
_cell.angle_beta   90.00
_cell.angle_gamma   90.00
#
_symmetry.space_group_name_H-M   'P 1'
#
loop_
_entity.id
_entity.type
_entity.pdbx_description
1 polymer ?
#
loop_
_entity_poly.entity_id
_entity_poly.type
_entity_poly.pdbx_seq_one_letter_code
_entity_poly.pdbx_strand_id
1 'polypeptide(L)'
;MYHTFDLDAPHPAVFPGDDAVQGFALRVCYEQFGAFVGEVYELSDYEIGVFTPNRTNFEHEVARYRGVHCWLHDANDELLSGTARGTAR
;
A
#
# COMPACT_ATOMS: atom_id res chain seq x y z
N MET A 1 -2.78 10.34 -5.48
CA MET A 1 -1.68 9.49 -6.03
C MET A 1 -1.86 8.08 -5.49
N TYR A 2 -1.53 7.04 -6.28
CA TYR A 2 -1.71 5.64 -5.89
C TYR A 2 -0.60 4.74 -6.45
N HIS A 3 -0.06 3.83 -5.62
CA HIS A 3 0.92 2.80 -6.00
C HIS A 3 0.55 1.42 -5.49
N THR A 4 1.05 0.40 -6.18
CA THR A 4 0.97 -0.99 -5.73
C THR A 4 2.36 -1.61 -5.68
N PHE A 5 2.63 -2.33 -4.60
CA PHE A 5 3.84 -3.13 -4.38
C PHE A 5 3.45 -4.57 -4.13
N ASP A 6 4.21 -5.54 -4.62
CA ASP A 6 4.00 -6.93 -4.26
C ASP A 6 5.01 -7.37 -3.19
N LEU A 7 4.51 -8.06 -2.16
CA LEU A 7 5.35 -8.81 -1.24
C LEU A 7 5.99 -9.99 -1.99
N ASP A 8 7.30 -9.93 -2.18
CA ASP A 8 8.05 -11.03 -2.79
C ASP A 8 8.04 -12.25 -1.86
N ALA A 9 7.20 -13.23 -2.19
CA ALA A 9 6.98 -14.42 -1.38
C ALA A 9 6.80 -15.66 -2.28
N PRO A 10 7.82 -16.53 -2.44
CA PRO A 10 7.70 -17.73 -3.27
C PRO A 10 6.66 -18.70 -2.71
N HIS A 11 5.94 -19.43 -3.58
CA HIS A 11 4.91 -20.38 -3.16
C HIS A 11 5.51 -21.74 -2.72
N PRO A 12 5.02 -22.36 -1.63
CA PRO A 12 4.00 -21.86 -0.70
C PRO A 12 4.55 -20.76 0.21
N ALA A 13 3.83 -19.64 0.28
CA ALA A 13 4.18 -18.51 1.13
C ALA A 13 3.23 -18.49 2.33
N VAL A 14 3.78 -18.58 3.54
CA VAL A 14 3.02 -18.40 4.78
C VAL A 14 2.87 -16.91 5.03
N PHE A 15 1.69 -16.49 5.52
CA PHE A 15 1.46 -15.11 5.88
C PHE A 15 2.49 -14.66 6.94
N PRO A 16 3.27 -13.59 6.68
CA PRO A 16 4.39 -13.21 7.56
C PRO A 16 3.94 -12.56 8.88
N GLY A 17 2.64 -12.30 9.04
CA GLY A 17 2.06 -11.63 10.20
C GLY A 17 1.72 -10.17 9.91
N ASP A 18 0.68 -9.67 10.57
CA ASP A 18 0.12 -8.35 10.29
C ASP A 18 1.15 -7.23 10.48
N ASP A 19 1.95 -7.28 11.55
CA ASP A 19 2.99 -6.28 11.82
C ASP A 19 4.08 -6.25 10.73
N ALA A 20 4.48 -7.43 10.24
CA ALA A 20 5.49 -7.53 9.20
C ALA A 20 4.98 -6.98 7.86
N VAL A 21 3.72 -7.28 7.50
CA VAL A 21 3.07 -6.74 6.31
C VAL A 21 2.87 -5.24 6.43
N GLN A 22 2.41 -4.76 7.58
CA GLN A 22 2.18 -3.34 7.83
C GLN A 22 3.49 -2.54 7.80
N GLY A 23 4.55 -3.06 8.44
CA GLY A 23 5.87 -2.44 8.43
C GLY A 23 6.48 -2.39 7.03
N PHE A 24 6.34 -3.46 6.24
CA PHE A 24 6.74 -3.45 4.84
C PHE A 24 5.98 -2.38 4.05
N ALA A 25 4.66 -2.32 4.20
CA ALA A 25 3.81 -1.38 3.49
C ALA A 25 4.19 0.07 3.78
N LEU A 26 4.26 0.44 5.05
CA LEU A 26 4.63 1.81 5.45
C LEU A 26 5.99 2.21 4.89
N ARG A 27 6.98 1.30 4.97
CA ARG A 27 8.33 1.57 4.45
C ARG A 27 8.32 1.84 2.95
N VAL A 28 7.72 0.96 2.13
CA VAL A 28 7.74 1.14 0.67
C VAL A 28 6.91 2.34 0.21
N CYS A 29 5.79 2.62 0.89
CA CYS A 29 4.99 3.80 0.60
C CYS A 29 5.74 5.09 0.96
N TYR A 30 6.42 5.11 2.11
CA TYR A 30 7.25 6.23 2.54
C TYR A 30 8.42 6.49 1.58
N GLU A 31 9.11 5.44 1.14
CA GLU A 31 10.21 5.53 0.16
C GLU A 31 9.76 6.16 -1.17
N GLN A 32 8.51 5.95 -1.59
CA GLN A 32 7.96 6.60 -2.79
C GLN A 32 7.44 8.02 -2.57
N PHE A 33 7.14 8.40 -1.33
CA PHE A 33 6.49 9.66 -1.02
C PHE A 33 7.27 10.85 -1.59
N GLY A 34 8.55 10.96 -1.24
CA GLY A 34 9.39 12.09 -1.64
C GLY A 34 9.61 12.17 -3.15
N ALA A 35 9.67 11.02 -3.83
CA ALA A 35 9.76 10.97 -5.29
C ALA A 35 8.53 11.56 -5.99
N PHE A 36 7.39 11.58 -5.30
CA PHE A 36 6.11 12.04 -5.85
C PHE A 36 5.71 13.44 -5.44
N VAL A 37 5.82 13.76 -4.16
CA VAL A 37 5.41 15.06 -3.62
C VAL A 37 6.51 16.11 -3.84
N GLY A 38 7.77 15.67 -3.97
CA GLY A 38 8.92 16.56 -4.11
C GLY A 38 9.39 17.18 -2.78
N GLU A 39 8.75 16.80 -1.67
CA GLU A 39 9.05 17.22 -0.30
C GLU A 39 9.16 15.99 0.60
N VAL A 40 9.82 16.14 1.75
CA VAL A 40 9.85 15.08 2.77
C VAL A 40 8.50 15.00 3.47
N TYR A 41 8.10 13.78 3.85
CA TYR A 41 6.79 13.50 4.42
C TYR A 41 6.47 14.37 5.64
N GLU A 42 7.44 14.56 6.53
CA GLU A 42 7.28 15.32 7.77
C GLU A 42 7.03 16.81 7.58
N LEU A 43 7.26 17.33 6.37
CA LEU A 43 6.97 18.72 6.01
C LEU A 43 5.72 18.86 5.15
N SER A 44 5.08 17.75 4.78
CA SER A 44 3.93 17.73 3.89
C SER A 44 2.62 17.76 4.66
N ASP A 45 1.60 18.37 4.06
CA ASP A 45 0.21 18.30 4.52
C ASP A 45 -0.49 16.97 4.11
N TYR A 46 0.22 16.08 3.41
CA TYR A 46 -0.31 14.78 2.97
C TYR A 46 0.03 13.65 3.93
N GLU A 47 -0.94 12.77 4.13
CA GLU A 47 -0.84 11.55 4.90
C GLU A 47 -0.78 10.32 3.98
N ILE A 48 -0.08 9.27 4.44
CA ILE A 48 0.05 8.00 3.70
C ILE A 48 -1.00 7.02 4.21
N GLY A 49 -1.92 6.63 3.32
CA GLY A 49 -2.81 5.50 3.54
C GLY A 49 -2.23 4.21 2.95
N VAL A 50 -2.41 3.10 3.67
CA VAL A 50 -2.02 1.77 3.21
C VAL A 50 -3.16 0.77 3.28
N PHE A 51 -3.26 -0.08 2.27
CA PHE A 51 -4.12 -1.26 2.28
C PHE A 51 -3.23 -2.48 2.09
N THR A 52 -3.33 -3.41 3.02
CA THR A 52 -2.47 -4.58 3.12
C THR A 52 -3.28 -5.86 2.96
N PRO A 53 -2.68 -6.92 2.42
CA PRO A 53 -3.34 -8.23 2.39
C PRO A 53 -3.46 -8.74 3.83
N ASN A 54 -4.61 -9.34 4.15
CA ASN A 54 -4.74 -10.17 5.34
C ASN A 54 -4.33 -11.61 5.03
N ARG A 55 -4.21 -12.44 6.07
CA ARG A 55 -3.86 -13.86 5.94
C ARG A 55 -4.71 -14.59 4.90
N THR A 56 -6.03 -14.43 4.96
CA THR A 56 -6.97 -15.12 4.07
C THR A 56 -6.68 -14.82 2.60
N ASN A 57 -6.42 -13.56 2.26
CA ASN A 57 -6.13 -13.14 0.89
C ASN A 57 -4.74 -13.60 0.44
N PHE A 58 -3.75 -13.50 1.33
CA PHE A 58 -2.35 -13.85 1.05
C PHE A 58 -2.17 -15.34 0.78
N GLU A 59 -2.81 -16.18 1.59
CA GLU A 59 -2.73 -17.64 1.55
C GLU A 59 -3.79 -18.27 0.63
N HIS A 60 -4.64 -17.46 -0.02
CA HIS A 60 -5.69 -17.96 -0.90
C HIS A 60 -5.12 -18.80 -2.04
N GLU A 61 -5.56 -20.04 -2.19
CA GLU A 61 -4.96 -21.04 -3.11
C GLU A 61 -4.88 -20.57 -4.57
N VAL A 62 -5.89 -19.84 -5.03
CA VAL A 62 -6.00 -19.28 -6.39
C VAL A 62 -5.52 -17.82 -6.49
N ALA A 63 -6.17 -16.89 -5.78
CA ALA A 63 -5.95 -15.46 -5.96
C ALA A 63 -4.61 -14.93 -5.41
N ARG A 64 -4.10 -15.51 -4.31
CA ARG A 64 -2.78 -15.20 -3.71
C ARG A 64 -2.47 -13.71 -3.69
N TYR A 65 -3.39 -12.89 -3.18
CA TYR A 65 -3.23 -11.45 -3.23
C TYR A 65 -2.15 -11.02 -2.23
N ARG A 66 -1.05 -10.50 -2.79
CA ARG A 66 0.16 -10.08 -2.07
C ARG A 66 0.45 -8.59 -2.25
N GLY A 67 -0.47 -7.90 -2.91
CA GLY A 67 -0.37 -6.48 -3.21
C GLY A 67 -0.56 -5.65 -1.94
N VAL A 68 0.33 -4.69 -1.76
CA VAL A 68 0.18 -3.55 -0.87
C VAL A 68 -0.20 -2.36 -1.73
N HIS A 69 -1.25 -1.65 -1.34
CA HIS A 69 -1.64 -0.40 -1.98
C HIS A 69 -1.28 0.80 -1.12
N CYS A 70 -0.67 1.80 -1.72
CA CYS A 70 -0.34 3.08 -1.12
C CYS A 70 -1.18 4.18 -1.76
N TRP A 71 -1.71 5.10 -0.97
CA TRP A 71 -2.28 6.35 -1.49
C TRP A 71 -1.95 7.53 -0.59
N LEU A 72 -2.08 8.73 -1.14
CA LEU A 72 -1.98 9.98 -0.40
C LEU A 72 -3.37 10.58 -0.19
N HIS A 73 -3.59 11.14 0.99
CA HIS A 73 -4.75 11.97 1.29
C HIS A 73 -4.33 13.21 2.06
N ASP A 74 -5.13 14.27 2.01
CA ASP A 74 -4.90 15.45 2.84
C ASP A 74 -5.10 15.11 4.33
N ALA A 75 -4.27 15.69 5.21
CA ALA A 75 -4.38 15.56 6.66
C ALA A 75 -5.71 16.07 7.23
N ASN A 76 -6.41 16.96 6.51
CA ASN A 76 -7.77 17.44 6.81
C ASN A 76 -8.87 16.55 6.20
N ASP A 77 -8.52 15.34 5.76
CA ASP A 77 -9.43 14.27 5.33
C ASP A 77 -10.13 14.51 3.98
N GLU A 78 -9.61 15.43 3.15
CA GLU A 78 -9.95 15.42 1.72
C GLU A 78 -9.23 14.23 1.06
N LEU A 79 -9.95 13.12 0.95
CA LEU A 79 -9.63 12.02 0.05
C LEU A 79 -9.39 12.62 -1.34
N LEU A 80 -8.12 12.81 -1.70
CA LEU A 80 -7.68 12.98 -3.09
C LEU A 80 -7.83 11.62 -3.80
N SER A 81 -9.04 11.06 -3.80
CA SER A 81 -9.44 9.89 -4.55
C SER A 81 -9.61 10.27 -6.02
N GLY A 82 -8.53 10.78 -6.62
CA GLY A 82 -8.31 10.67 -8.04
C GLY A 82 -7.90 9.23 -8.34
N THR A 83 -8.90 8.44 -8.74
CA THR A 83 -8.85 7.17 -9.49
C THR A 83 -8.75 5.83 -8.72
N ALA A 84 -9.93 5.30 -8.38
CA ALA A 84 -10.24 3.86 -8.47
C ALA A 84 -11.30 3.56 -9.54
N ARG A 85 -11.58 4.52 -10.43
CA ARG A 85 -12.51 4.34 -11.56
C ARG A 85 -11.74 3.76 -12.75
N GLY A 86 -11.33 2.50 -12.66
CA GLY A 86 -10.63 1.85 -13.78
C GLY A 86 -10.12 0.42 -13.58
N THR A 87 -10.12 -0.16 -12.39
CA THR A 87 -9.52 -1.48 -12.13
C THR A 87 -10.49 -2.66 -12.24
N ALA A 88 -11.70 -2.46 -12.77
CA ALA A 88 -12.56 -3.56 -13.20
C ALA A 88 -12.49 -3.73 -14.72
N ARG A 89 -11.70 -4.70 -15.17
CA ARG A 89 -11.92 -5.35 -16.46
C ARG A 89 -11.70 -6.85 -16.34
#